data_AF-A0A9E0A6I6-F1
#
_entry.id   AF-A0A9E0A6I6-F1
#
_cell.length_a   1.000
_cell.length_b   1.000
_cell.length_c   1.000
_cell.angle_alpha   90.00
_cell.angle_beta   90.00
_cell.angle_gamma   90.00
#
_symmetry.space_group_name_H-M   'P 1'
#
loop_
_entity.id
_entity.type
_entity.pdbx_description
1 polymer ?
#
loop_
_entity_poly.entity_id
_entity_poly.type
_entity_poly.pdbx_seq_one_letter_code
_entity_poly.pdbx_strand_id
1 'polypeptide(L)'
;MKYLKLTTLLLTLSFFACKEKATKNVSKTFKEQNQSNLTNDAAELEKLTKELYKWNETKSSQVDFDPIKKEKDDLIYTRIDLARHKQRLNELKETDFFTDYFIQNYNNIALTIDEKMVNKSFVYYVGELPPYGNDANPWCNCQDNPDNYWGKIALKNVIINNNTATYNWSWGDKFEYKVKAIKENGVWKISYLQGFDFNEFFPTKQQN
;
A
#
# COMPACT_ATOMS: atom_id res chain seq x y z
N MET A 1 44.28 -61.41 -52.63
CA MET A 1 45.20 -62.33 -51.94
C MET A 1 45.29 -61.96 -50.46
N LYS A 2 45.31 -62.97 -49.58
CA LYS A 2 45.45 -62.98 -48.11
C LYS A 2 44.17 -62.95 -47.24
N TYR A 3 43.67 -64.17 -47.06
CA TYR A 3 43.31 -64.87 -45.81
C TYR A 3 42.32 -64.28 -44.79
N LEU A 4 41.11 -64.84 -44.88
CA LEU A 4 40.33 -65.46 -43.80
C LEU A 4 41.11 -65.81 -42.52
N LYS A 5 40.68 -65.28 -41.37
CA LYS A 5 40.69 -66.02 -40.09
C LYS A 5 39.48 -65.63 -39.23
N LEU A 6 38.62 -66.63 -39.08
CA LEU A 6 37.54 -66.75 -38.11
C LEU A 6 38.15 -66.98 -36.72
N THR A 7 37.70 -66.28 -35.69
CA THR A 7 37.88 -66.72 -34.30
C THR A 7 36.68 -66.29 -33.44
N THR A 8 36.32 -67.23 -32.59
CA THR A 8 35.05 -67.46 -31.91
C THR A 8 34.89 -66.60 -30.64
N LEU A 9 33.68 -66.07 -30.45
CA LEU A 9 32.84 -66.10 -29.23
C LEU A 9 33.45 -65.71 -27.87
N LEU A 10 32.84 -64.71 -27.22
CA LEU A 10 32.45 -64.80 -25.80
C LEU A 10 31.35 -63.77 -25.47
N LEU A 11 30.15 -64.31 -25.22
CA LEU A 11 28.96 -63.62 -24.76
C LEU A 11 29.12 -63.30 -23.26
N THR A 12 29.05 -62.03 -22.87
CA THR A 12 28.97 -61.64 -21.45
C THR A 12 27.68 -60.86 -21.20
N LEU A 13 26.68 -61.57 -20.65
CA LEU A 13 25.51 -60.96 -20.03
C LEU A 13 25.93 -60.30 -18.72
N SER A 14 25.85 -58.98 -18.65
CA SER A 14 26.02 -58.22 -17.41
C SER A 14 24.66 -57.71 -16.94
N PHE A 15 24.05 -58.42 -15.98
CA PHE A 15 22.91 -57.91 -15.21
C PHE A 15 23.40 -56.79 -14.28
N PHE A 16 23.20 -55.53 -14.66
CA PHE A 16 23.27 -54.43 -13.71
C PHE A 16 21.90 -54.27 -13.04
N ALA A 17 21.82 -54.79 -11.81
CA ALA A 17 20.77 -54.46 -10.87
C ALA A 17 20.89 -52.98 -10.48
N CYS A 18 20.01 -52.14 -11.01
CA CYS A 18 19.89 -50.76 -10.55
C CYS A 18 19.09 -50.78 -9.23
N LYS A 19 19.75 -50.43 -8.12
CA LYS A 19 19.06 -50.15 -6.85
C LYS A 19 18.33 -48.82 -7.02
N GLU A 20 17.00 -48.87 -7.10
CA GLU A 20 16.18 -47.68 -6.90
C GLU A 20 16.45 -47.15 -5.48
N LYS A 21 17.13 -46.01 -5.39
CA LYS A 21 17.07 -45.19 -4.19
C LYS A 21 15.65 -44.67 -4.11
N ALA A 22 14.90 -45.13 -3.11
CA ALA A 22 13.61 -44.57 -2.76
C ALA A 22 13.75 -43.05 -2.61
N THR A 23 13.18 -42.32 -3.56
CA THR A 23 13.02 -40.87 -3.52
C THR A 23 12.14 -40.57 -2.32
N LYS A 24 12.74 -40.04 -1.24
CA LYS A 24 11.95 -39.46 -0.14
C LYS A 24 11.07 -38.38 -0.74
N ASN A 25 9.76 -38.54 -0.60
CA ASN A 25 8.73 -37.58 -0.98
C ASN A 25 9.04 -36.19 -0.42
N VAL A 26 9.60 -35.30 -1.25
CA VAL A 26 9.60 -33.85 -1.05
C VAL A 26 8.22 -33.35 -1.49
N SER A 27 7.21 -33.59 -0.67
CA SER A 27 5.84 -33.11 -0.93
C SER A 27 5.20 -32.42 0.29
N LYS A 28 5.93 -32.34 1.42
CA LYS A 28 5.48 -31.57 2.60
C LYS A 28 5.93 -30.10 2.61
N THR A 29 6.96 -29.74 1.87
CA THR A 29 7.60 -28.41 2.01
C THR A 29 6.87 -27.27 1.31
N PHE A 30 6.21 -27.50 0.17
CA PHE A 30 5.64 -26.38 -0.62
C PHE A 30 4.37 -25.76 0.01
N LYS A 31 3.51 -26.58 0.63
CA LYS A 31 2.28 -26.09 1.28
C LYS A 31 2.56 -25.43 2.63
N GLU A 32 3.44 -26.00 3.44
CA GLU A 32 3.85 -25.41 4.73
C GLU A 32 4.64 -24.11 4.52
N GLN A 33 5.54 -24.06 3.54
CA GLN A 33 6.31 -22.86 3.22
C GLN A 33 5.42 -21.72 2.69
N ASN A 34 4.47 -22.02 1.78
CA ASN A 34 3.51 -21.01 1.29
C ASN A 34 2.58 -20.50 2.40
N GLN A 35 2.09 -21.39 3.28
CA GLN A 35 1.26 -20.98 4.41
C GLN A 35 2.05 -20.14 5.42
N SER A 36 3.30 -20.51 5.72
CA SER A 36 4.17 -19.77 6.63
C SER A 36 4.57 -18.39 6.09
N ASN A 37 4.77 -18.28 4.77
CA ASN A 37 5.06 -17.00 4.12
C ASN A 37 3.84 -16.08 4.15
N LEU A 38 2.64 -16.60 3.88
CA LEU A 38 1.40 -15.83 3.99
C LEU A 38 1.14 -15.32 5.40
N THR A 39 1.43 -16.12 6.44
CA THR A 39 1.29 -15.68 7.83
C THR A 39 2.30 -14.59 8.18
N ASN A 40 3.52 -14.67 7.65
CA ASN A 40 4.54 -13.64 7.87
C ASN A 40 4.18 -12.34 7.14
N ASP A 41 3.74 -12.41 5.88
CA ASP A 41 3.33 -11.24 5.11
C ASP A 41 2.14 -10.51 5.76
N ALA A 42 1.13 -11.25 6.24
CA ALA A 42 0.01 -10.65 6.95
C ALA A 42 0.47 -9.93 8.24
N ALA A 43 1.41 -10.51 8.99
CA ALA A 43 1.97 -9.88 10.18
C ALA A 43 2.83 -8.64 9.84
N GLU A 44 3.61 -8.68 8.76
CA GLU A 44 4.37 -7.53 8.26
C GLU A 44 3.44 -6.38 7.86
N LEU A 45 2.34 -6.67 7.14
CA LEU A 45 1.33 -5.69 6.75
C LEU A 45 0.61 -5.09 7.96
N GLU A 46 0.25 -5.89 8.96
CA GLU A 46 -0.38 -5.39 10.19
C GLU A 46 0.58 -4.47 10.93
N LYS A 47 1.86 -4.88 11.07
CA LYS A 47 2.90 -4.06 11.69
C LYS A 47 3.08 -2.74 10.94
N LEU A 48 3.23 -2.78 9.61
CA LEU A 48 3.34 -1.58 8.77
C LEU A 48 2.16 -0.64 8.99
N THR A 49 0.94 -1.18 9.01
CA THR A 49 -0.28 -0.37 9.21
C THR A 49 -0.26 0.28 10.61
N LYS A 50 0.06 -0.47 11.66
CA LYS A 50 0.17 0.07 13.03
C LYS A 50 1.25 1.15 13.15
N GLU A 51 2.42 0.93 12.54
CA GLU A 51 3.53 1.88 12.55
C GLU A 51 3.20 3.15 11.79
N LEU A 52 2.52 3.04 10.64
CA LEU A 52 2.02 4.17 9.88
C LEU A 52 1.09 5.04 10.73
N TYR A 53 0.03 4.46 11.30
CA TYR A 53 -0.95 5.26 12.04
C TYR A 53 -0.39 5.80 13.35
N LYS A 54 0.50 5.06 14.02
CA LYS A 54 1.24 5.57 15.18
C LYS A 54 2.12 6.76 14.81
N TRP A 55 2.84 6.69 13.70
CA TRP A 55 3.65 7.81 13.21
C TRP A 55 2.77 9.01 12.86
N ASN A 56 1.68 8.80 12.13
CA ASN A 56 0.79 9.87 11.72
C ASN A 56 0.25 10.64 12.92
N GLU A 57 -0.12 9.92 14.00
CA GLU A 57 -0.60 10.53 15.24
C GLU A 57 0.50 11.23 16.04
N THR A 58 1.62 10.55 16.28
CA THR A 58 2.53 10.96 17.36
C THR A 58 3.74 11.77 16.90
N LYS A 59 4.01 11.80 15.59
CA LYS A 59 5.25 12.37 15.04
C LYS A 59 5.03 13.26 13.83
N SER A 60 3.99 13.00 13.05
CA SER A 60 3.77 13.73 11.81
C SER A 60 3.16 15.11 12.06
N SER A 61 3.29 16.01 11.09
CA SER A 61 2.66 17.33 11.21
C SER A 61 1.14 17.31 11.17
N GLN A 62 0.55 16.28 10.53
CA GLN A 62 -0.89 16.17 10.24
C GLN A 62 -1.49 17.37 9.48
N VAL A 63 -0.66 18.15 8.81
CA VAL A 63 -1.10 19.30 8.00
C VAL A 63 -1.19 18.85 6.54
N ASP A 64 -2.36 18.34 6.15
CA ASP A 64 -2.65 17.92 4.78
C ASP A 64 -3.44 19.02 4.04
N PHE A 65 -2.99 19.38 2.83
CA PHE A 65 -3.69 20.31 1.92
C PHE A 65 -4.04 21.70 2.52
N ASP A 66 -3.14 22.27 3.32
CA ASP A 66 -3.38 23.52 4.04
C ASP A 66 -3.62 24.72 3.09
N PRO A 67 -4.76 25.43 3.19
CA PRO A 67 -5.06 26.55 2.33
C PRO A 67 -4.50 27.87 2.88
N ILE A 68 -4.14 28.80 1.99
CA ILE A 68 -3.65 30.14 2.38
C ILE A 68 -4.45 31.26 1.75
N LYS A 69 -4.57 32.34 2.52
CA LYS A 69 -5.11 33.62 2.06
C LYS A 69 -4.04 34.38 1.26
N LYS A 70 -4.47 35.28 0.38
CA LYS A 70 -3.54 36.20 -0.28
C LYS A 70 -3.19 37.36 0.65
N GLU A 71 -4.21 37.99 1.21
CA GLU A 71 -4.09 39.03 2.24
C GLU A 71 -4.66 38.53 3.57
N LYS A 72 -4.16 39.06 4.69
CA LYS A 72 -4.53 38.60 6.05
C LYS A 72 -6.05 38.65 6.31
N ASP A 73 -6.69 39.71 5.83
CA ASP A 73 -8.10 40.01 6.07
C ASP A 73 -9.03 39.43 4.99
N ASP A 74 -8.51 38.66 4.04
CA ASP A 74 -9.34 37.97 3.05
C ASP A 74 -10.30 37.00 3.72
N LEU A 75 -11.53 36.95 3.19
CA LEU A 75 -12.57 36.01 3.61
C LEU A 75 -12.54 34.70 2.83
N ILE A 76 -11.66 34.59 1.84
CA ILE A 76 -11.47 33.40 1.02
C ILE A 76 -10.02 32.95 1.08
N TYR A 77 -9.82 31.64 1.15
CA TYR A 77 -8.53 31.07 0.79
C TYR A 77 -8.38 31.08 -0.73
N THR A 78 -7.17 31.32 -1.20
CA THR A 78 -6.89 31.54 -2.63
C THR A 78 -6.15 30.38 -3.28
N ARG A 79 -5.42 29.58 -2.49
CA ARG A 79 -4.57 28.49 -2.98
C ARG A 79 -4.11 27.57 -1.84
N ILE A 80 -3.37 26.51 -2.17
CA ILE A 80 -2.69 25.65 -1.19
C ILE A 80 -1.33 26.27 -0.80
N ASP A 81 -0.91 26.11 0.44
CA ASP A 81 0.48 26.36 0.85
C ASP A 81 1.39 25.27 0.27
N LEU A 82 1.91 25.53 -0.93
CA LEU A 82 2.80 24.59 -1.62
C LEU A 82 4.14 24.39 -0.91
N ALA A 83 4.60 25.36 -0.10
CA ALA A 83 5.82 25.19 0.68
C ALA A 83 5.59 24.21 1.83
N ARG A 84 4.46 24.36 2.54
CA ARG A 84 4.04 23.43 3.58
C ARG A 84 3.73 22.03 3.02
N HIS A 85 3.04 21.95 1.90
CA HIS A 85 2.78 20.68 1.20
C HIS A 85 4.08 19.95 0.81
N LYS A 86 5.10 20.69 0.34
CA LYS A 86 6.41 20.10 0.06
C LYS A 86 7.07 19.50 1.31
N GLN A 87 6.94 20.16 2.47
CA GLN A 87 7.41 19.59 3.74
C GLN A 87 6.66 18.31 4.08
N ARG A 88 5.33 18.32 3.95
CA ARG A 88 4.49 17.13 4.19
C ARG A 88 4.85 15.96 3.28
N LEU A 89 5.12 16.21 1.99
CA LEU A 89 5.63 15.19 1.07
C LEU A 89 6.97 14.60 1.51
N ASN A 90 7.87 15.42 2.05
CA ASN A 90 9.15 14.94 2.56
C ASN A 90 8.95 14.08 3.81
N GLU A 91 8.10 14.51 4.75
CA GLU A 91 7.73 13.71 5.93
C GLU A 91 7.23 12.32 5.51
N LEU A 92 6.31 12.24 4.52
CA LEU A 92 5.79 10.98 4.02
C LEU A 92 6.88 10.10 3.41
N LYS A 93 7.77 10.68 2.58
CA LYS A 93 8.88 9.94 1.95
C LYS A 93 9.90 9.43 2.96
N GLU A 94 10.22 10.22 3.98
CA GLU A 94 11.19 9.86 5.02
C GLU A 94 10.75 8.65 5.86
N THR A 95 9.45 8.35 5.92
CA THR A 95 8.96 7.15 6.63
C THR A 95 9.31 5.84 5.93
N ASP A 96 9.55 5.87 4.62
CA ASP A 96 9.62 4.68 3.75
C ASP A 96 8.37 3.78 3.77
N PHE A 97 7.25 4.22 4.36
CA PHE A 97 6.01 3.45 4.44
C PHE A 97 5.23 3.40 3.14
N PHE A 98 5.49 4.32 2.21
CA PHE A 98 4.68 4.53 1.02
C PHE A 98 5.46 4.25 -0.25
N THR A 99 4.76 3.74 -1.26
CA THR A 99 5.32 3.64 -2.62
C THR A 99 5.36 5.02 -3.27
N ASP A 100 6.21 5.17 -4.28
CA ASP A 100 6.23 6.38 -5.10
C ASP A 100 4.87 6.67 -5.76
N TYR A 101 4.10 5.63 -6.08
CA TYR A 101 2.74 5.77 -6.62
C TYR A 101 1.79 6.47 -5.64
N PHE A 102 1.82 6.10 -4.36
CA PHE A 102 1.02 6.78 -3.35
C PHE A 102 1.43 8.25 -3.20
N ILE A 103 2.74 8.50 -3.14
CA ILE A 103 3.30 9.85 -3.01
C ILE A 103 2.93 10.74 -4.21
N GLN A 104 2.97 10.19 -5.43
CA GLN A 104 2.54 10.89 -6.63
C GLN A 104 1.05 11.22 -6.59
N ASN A 105 0.20 10.27 -6.19
CA ASN A 105 -1.24 10.51 -6.06
C ASN A 105 -1.53 11.59 -5.00
N TYR A 106 -0.92 11.50 -3.82
CA TYR A 106 -1.05 12.50 -2.75
C TYR A 106 -0.64 13.90 -3.25
N ASN A 107 0.47 14.00 -3.99
CA ASN A 107 0.90 15.26 -4.59
C ASN A 107 -0.10 15.78 -5.64
N ASN A 108 -0.62 14.90 -6.49
CA ASN A 108 -1.58 15.28 -7.53
C ASN A 108 -2.88 15.82 -6.94
N ILE A 109 -3.37 15.25 -5.84
CA ILE A 109 -4.53 15.78 -5.12
C ILE A 109 -4.29 17.24 -4.73
N ALA A 110 -3.17 17.55 -4.07
CA ALA A 110 -2.86 18.92 -3.64
C ALA A 110 -2.74 19.89 -4.81
N LEU A 111 -2.06 19.50 -5.89
CA LEU A 111 -1.89 20.35 -7.07
C LEU A 111 -3.20 20.61 -7.79
N THR A 112 -4.10 19.60 -7.87
CA THR A 112 -5.44 19.79 -8.44
C THR A 112 -6.31 20.67 -7.57
N ILE A 113 -6.22 20.57 -6.23
CA ILE A 113 -6.90 21.51 -5.31
C ILE A 113 -6.38 22.93 -5.55
N ASP A 114 -5.06 23.14 -5.56
CA ASP A 114 -4.42 24.45 -5.80
C ASP A 114 -4.92 25.07 -7.12
N GLU A 115 -4.88 24.31 -8.21
CA GLU A 115 -5.35 24.75 -9.52
C GLU A 115 -6.83 25.19 -9.48
N LYS A 116 -7.70 24.37 -8.87
CA LYS A 116 -9.14 24.67 -8.75
C LYS A 116 -9.42 25.89 -7.87
N MET A 117 -8.62 26.13 -6.84
CA MET A 117 -8.74 27.34 -6.02
C MET A 117 -8.25 28.58 -6.79
N VAL A 118 -7.10 28.49 -7.47
CA VAL A 118 -6.52 29.58 -8.26
C VAL A 118 -7.45 29.99 -9.40
N ASN A 119 -8.05 29.03 -10.10
CA ASN A 119 -9.00 29.30 -11.19
C ASN A 119 -10.44 29.57 -10.71
N LYS A 120 -10.67 29.58 -9.39
CA LYS A 120 -11.96 29.85 -8.73
C LYS A 120 -13.07 28.83 -9.04
N SER A 121 -12.74 27.65 -9.55
CA SER A 121 -13.69 26.52 -9.61
C SER A 121 -14.02 25.99 -8.21
N PHE A 122 -13.11 26.17 -7.26
CA PHE A 122 -13.34 26.00 -5.82
C PHE A 122 -13.23 27.35 -5.12
N VAL A 123 -14.29 27.73 -4.41
CA VAL A 123 -14.29 28.89 -3.52
C VAL A 123 -14.34 28.37 -2.10
N TYR A 124 -13.25 28.55 -1.37
CA TYR A 124 -13.12 28.10 0.01
C TYR A 124 -13.16 29.31 0.95
N TYR A 125 -14.31 29.53 1.60
CA TYR A 125 -14.48 30.60 2.58
C TYR A 125 -13.80 30.24 3.90
N VAL A 126 -13.20 31.25 4.53
CA VAL A 126 -12.49 31.10 5.80
C VAL A 126 -13.51 30.76 6.90
N GLY A 127 -13.26 29.65 7.61
CA GLY A 127 -14.13 29.16 8.67
C GLY A 127 -15.18 28.13 8.22
N GLU A 128 -15.32 27.90 6.91
CA GLU A 128 -16.17 26.85 6.36
C GLU A 128 -15.41 25.53 6.20
N LEU A 129 -16.10 24.47 5.79
CA LEU A 129 -15.47 23.22 5.36
C LEU A 129 -14.87 23.38 3.95
N PRO A 130 -13.78 22.64 3.63
CA PRO A 130 -13.20 22.67 2.30
C PRO A 130 -14.23 22.27 1.22
N PRO A 131 -14.23 22.90 0.03
CA PRO A 131 -15.13 22.55 -1.07
C PRO A 131 -14.69 21.28 -1.83
N TYR A 132 -13.87 20.43 -1.20
CA TYR A 132 -13.25 19.23 -1.74
C TYR A 132 -13.15 18.17 -0.64
N GLY A 133 -12.99 16.91 -1.04
CA GLY A 133 -13.08 15.79 -0.10
C GLY A 133 -14.53 15.52 0.31
N ASN A 134 -14.70 14.88 1.46
CA ASN A 134 -15.99 14.38 1.94
C ASN A 134 -16.26 14.76 3.41
N ASP A 135 -15.69 15.87 3.85
CA ASP A 135 -15.78 16.40 5.21
C ASP A 135 -15.23 15.48 6.31
N ALA A 136 -14.54 14.39 5.96
CA ALA A 136 -13.92 13.45 6.91
C ALA A 136 -12.39 13.51 6.86
N ASN A 137 -11.73 13.05 7.92
CA ASN A 137 -10.28 12.91 7.93
C ASN A 137 -9.87 11.81 6.93
N PRO A 138 -9.07 12.10 5.88
CA PRO A 138 -8.76 11.15 4.83
C PRO A 138 -7.90 9.98 5.31
N TRP A 139 -7.24 10.05 6.46
CA TRP A 139 -6.44 8.94 7.00
C TRP A 139 -7.28 7.76 7.47
N CYS A 140 -8.51 8.01 7.92
CA CYS A 140 -9.44 7.01 8.43
C CYS A 140 -10.80 7.06 7.74
N ASN A 141 -11.07 8.08 6.92
CA ASN A 141 -12.41 8.40 6.46
C ASN A 141 -13.42 8.50 7.61
N CYS A 142 -13.04 9.22 8.67
CA CYS A 142 -13.77 9.31 9.93
C CYS A 142 -13.82 10.75 10.44
N GLN A 143 -14.81 11.06 11.28
CA GLN A 143 -14.89 12.33 12.02
C GLN A 143 -14.01 12.26 13.28
N ASP A 144 -14.17 11.18 14.04
CA ASP A 144 -13.42 10.90 15.27
C ASP A 144 -12.77 9.52 15.21
N ASN A 145 -11.71 9.34 16.00
CA ASN A 145 -11.06 8.05 16.22
C ASN A 145 -11.02 7.72 17.73
N PRO A 146 -10.92 6.44 18.11
CA PRO A 146 -10.68 6.07 19.50
C PRO A 146 -9.27 6.43 19.97
N ASP A 147 -9.10 6.72 21.26
CA ASP A 147 -7.78 6.87 21.86
C ASP A 147 -6.87 5.67 21.55
N ASN A 148 -5.62 5.96 21.17
CA ASN A 148 -4.60 4.98 20.83
C ASN A 148 -5.07 3.95 19.78
N TYR A 149 -5.91 4.35 18.83
CA TYR A 149 -6.51 3.43 17.86
C TYR A 149 -5.49 2.62 17.07
N TRP A 150 -4.30 3.17 16.81
CA TRP A 150 -3.22 2.45 16.12
C TRP A 150 -2.81 1.16 16.85
N GLY A 151 -2.93 1.10 18.18
CA GLY A 151 -2.68 -0.11 18.96
C GLY A 151 -3.76 -1.18 18.81
N LYS A 152 -4.95 -0.79 18.37
CA LYS A 152 -6.15 -1.63 18.21
C LYS A 152 -6.36 -2.09 16.76
N ILE A 153 -5.53 -1.62 15.83
CA ILE A 153 -5.65 -1.98 14.42
C ILE A 153 -5.56 -3.49 14.24
N ALA A 154 -6.54 -4.06 13.56
CA ALA A 154 -6.54 -5.42 13.08
C ALA A 154 -6.83 -5.43 11.57
N LEU A 155 -6.20 -6.35 10.84
CA LEU A 155 -6.47 -6.52 9.42
C LEU A 155 -7.65 -7.46 9.21
N LYS A 156 -8.46 -7.14 8.20
CA LYS A 156 -9.60 -7.92 7.73
C LYS A 156 -9.48 -8.12 6.24
N ASN A 157 -10.07 -9.20 5.73
CA ASN A 157 -10.16 -9.50 4.29
C ASN A 157 -8.79 -9.42 3.59
N VAL A 158 -7.73 -9.95 4.23
CA VAL A 158 -6.37 -9.90 3.70
C VAL A 158 -6.23 -10.83 2.51
N ILE A 159 -5.89 -10.27 1.36
CA ILE A 159 -5.63 -10.99 0.12
C ILE A 159 -4.21 -10.62 -0.30
N ILE A 160 -3.31 -11.60 -0.35
CA ILE A 160 -1.92 -11.44 -0.77
C ILE A 160 -1.70 -12.26 -2.04
N ASN A 161 -1.25 -11.59 -3.09
CA ASN A 161 -0.90 -12.20 -4.38
C ASN A 161 0.52 -11.77 -4.75
N ASN A 162 1.49 -12.65 -4.52
CA ASN A 162 2.91 -12.38 -4.70
C ASN A 162 3.32 -11.08 -3.99
N ASN A 163 3.74 -10.06 -4.74
CA ASN A 163 4.21 -8.79 -4.24
C ASN A 163 3.10 -7.73 -4.10
N THR A 164 1.83 -8.13 -4.09
CA THR A 164 0.69 -7.22 -3.92
C THR A 164 -0.24 -7.72 -2.82
N ALA A 165 -0.83 -6.79 -2.08
CA ALA A 165 -1.81 -7.11 -1.07
C ALA A 165 -2.97 -6.10 -1.08
N THR A 166 -4.17 -6.58 -0.80
CA THR A 166 -5.33 -5.74 -0.49
C THR A 166 -5.94 -6.22 0.82
N TYR A 167 -6.30 -5.28 1.68
CA TYR A 167 -6.91 -5.58 2.97
C TYR A 167 -7.72 -4.38 3.45
N ASN A 168 -8.57 -4.62 4.44
CA ASN A 168 -9.15 -3.55 5.24
C ASN A 168 -8.45 -3.54 6.59
N TRP A 169 -8.19 -2.38 7.15
CA TRP A 169 -7.85 -2.30 8.58
C TRP A 169 -9.05 -1.77 9.37
N SER A 170 -9.10 -2.14 10.65
CA SER A 170 -10.21 -1.84 11.53
C SER A 170 -9.70 -1.60 12.95
N TRP A 171 -10.31 -0.69 13.72
CA TRP A 171 -10.12 -0.56 15.17
C TRP A 171 -11.32 -1.09 15.97
N GLY A 172 -12.23 -1.83 15.33
CA GLY A 172 -13.45 -2.38 15.94
C GLY A 172 -14.53 -2.72 14.90
N ASP A 173 -15.56 -3.47 15.30
CA ASP A 173 -16.46 -4.15 14.35
C ASP A 173 -17.24 -3.24 13.39
N LYS A 174 -17.40 -1.96 13.70
CA LYS A 174 -18.20 -1.01 12.90
C LYS A 174 -17.39 -0.13 11.94
N PHE A 175 -16.07 -0.32 11.89
CA PHE A 175 -15.17 0.51 11.09
C PHE A 175 -14.27 -0.36 10.23
N GLU A 176 -14.18 -0.04 8.94
CA GLU A 176 -13.24 -0.66 8.01
C GLU A 176 -12.73 0.39 7.03
N TYR A 177 -11.44 0.33 6.75
CA TYR A 177 -10.77 1.25 5.83
C TYR A 177 -9.87 0.47 4.87
N LYS A 178 -10.09 0.67 3.57
CA LYS A 178 -9.43 -0.11 2.53
C LYS A 178 -8.00 0.37 2.26
N VAL A 179 -7.10 -0.59 2.13
CA VAL A 179 -5.68 -0.38 1.86
C VAL A 179 -5.19 -1.33 0.78
N LYS A 180 -4.23 -0.86 -0.01
CA LYS A 180 -3.41 -1.71 -0.88
C LYS A 180 -1.94 -1.50 -0.56
N ALA A 181 -1.17 -2.57 -0.68
CA ALA A 181 0.27 -2.55 -0.48
C ALA A 181 1.01 -3.29 -1.58
N ILE A 182 2.25 -2.89 -1.83
CA ILE A 182 3.16 -3.51 -2.81
C ILE A 182 4.47 -3.83 -2.08
N LYS A 183 5.03 -5.02 -2.33
CA LYS A 183 6.33 -5.42 -1.80
C LYS A 183 7.42 -4.98 -2.77
N GLU A 184 8.17 -3.94 -2.40
CA GLU A 184 9.30 -3.39 -3.15
C GLU A 184 10.60 -3.82 -2.48
N ASN A 185 11.49 -4.49 -3.23
CA ASN A 185 12.77 -4.98 -2.71
C ASN A 185 12.64 -5.81 -1.40
N GLY A 186 11.55 -6.57 -1.27
CA GLY A 186 11.28 -7.41 -0.10
C GLY A 186 10.57 -6.70 1.06
N VAL A 187 10.29 -5.40 0.96
CA VAL A 187 9.61 -4.62 2.01
C VAL A 187 8.22 -4.21 1.54
N TRP A 188 7.20 -4.48 2.35
CA TRP A 188 5.85 -4.00 2.08
C TRP A 188 5.75 -2.48 2.24
N LYS A 189 5.10 -1.83 1.29
CA LYS A 189 4.80 -0.39 1.30
C LYS A 189 3.36 -0.13 0.89
N ILE A 190 2.75 0.88 1.49
CA ILE A 190 1.39 1.33 1.19
C ILE A 190 1.35 2.00 -0.18
N SER A 191 0.54 1.47 -1.08
CA SER A 191 0.32 2.03 -2.42
C SER A 191 -1.03 2.74 -2.56
N TYR A 192 -1.95 2.50 -1.63
CA TYR A 192 -3.29 3.11 -1.65
C TYR A 192 -3.89 3.13 -0.25
N LEU A 193 -4.54 4.24 0.07
CA LEU A 193 -5.39 4.44 1.23
C LEU A 193 -6.73 5.02 0.76
N GLN A 194 -7.84 4.45 1.22
CA GLN A 194 -9.20 4.78 0.74
C GLN A 194 -9.54 6.27 0.72
N GLY A 195 -9.30 7.00 1.81
CA GLY A 195 -9.59 8.43 1.92
C GLY A 195 -8.63 9.31 1.13
N PHE A 196 -7.60 8.75 0.49
CA PHE A 196 -6.74 9.43 -0.49
C PHE A 196 -7.03 8.99 -1.93
N ASP A 197 -8.19 8.39 -2.19
CA ASP A 197 -8.64 8.17 -3.56
C ASP A 197 -8.88 9.53 -4.24
N PHE A 198 -8.25 9.75 -5.39
CA PHE A 198 -8.30 11.04 -6.10
C PHE A 198 -9.74 11.48 -6.37
N ASN A 199 -10.62 10.55 -6.74
CA ASN A 199 -12.00 10.89 -7.10
C ASN A 199 -12.87 11.27 -5.89
N GLU A 200 -12.51 10.83 -4.68
CA GLU A 200 -13.20 11.23 -3.44
C GLU A 200 -12.95 12.71 -3.11
N PHE A 201 -11.87 13.31 -3.62
CA PHE A 201 -11.61 14.76 -3.48
C PHE A 201 -12.37 15.61 -4.48
N PHE A 202 -12.71 15.04 -5.64
CA PHE A 202 -13.31 15.77 -6.76
C PHE A 202 -14.55 15.06 -7.32
N PRO A 203 -15.53 14.68 -6.47
CA PRO A 203 -16.71 14.01 -6.96
C PRO A 203 -17.41 14.92 -7.96
N THR A 204 -17.68 14.39 -9.15
CA THR A 204 -18.58 15.06 -10.09
C THR A 204 -19.91 15.20 -9.38
N LYS A 205 -20.36 16.43 -9.14
CA LYS A 205 -21.73 16.67 -8.69
C LYS A 205 -22.64 15.92 -9.65
N GLN A 206 -23.30 14.86 -9.17
CA GLN A 206 -24.48 14.38 -9.88
C GLN A 206 -25.43 15.58 -9.91
N GLN A 207 -25.72 16.04 -11.12
CA GLN A 207 -26.75 17.04 -11.35
C GLN A 207 -28.06 16.40 -10.88
N ASN A 208 -28.50 16.77 -9.68
CA ASN A 208 -29.88 16.57 -9.24
C ASN A 208 -30.75 17.66 -9.86
#